data_AF-H1YWW9-F1
#
_entry.id   AF-H1YWW9-F1
#
_cell.length_a   1.000
_cell.length_b   1.000
_cell.length_c   1.000
_cell.angle_alpha   90.00
_cell.angle_beta   90.00
_cell.angle_gamma   90.00
#
_symmetry.space_group_name_H-M   'P 1'
#
loop_
_entity.id
_entity.type
_entity.pdbx_description
1 polymer ?
#
loop_
_entity_poly.entity_id
_entity_poly.type
_entity_poly.pdbx_seq_one_letter_code
_entity_poly.pdbx_strand_id
1 'polypeptide(L)'
;MDTIYWLRANFPKAKPERSVARSSIRHLKKIEKGQLFSKDLSQMRAAEGRWYESLIYEMVLDISRKTDTIKYVVKKGADAPFPPENVVMGQNGLYYSNRGDINVRGNGQDIAEFDIMLIDDQDRVCFAEIVTSASDLKDMEEEVRYKKALLGYLYGQVIVPFILFSSVDISRSSIMRRLVRETESALIITRPVEEIKTQIRPASIRGVPRKPISHPKAIDLAEIPVKRPFDYKVLHDRKRDRLIGLMMAEKPMSEIMKKDEIPPVSKKVILGALYPSGIKALMRDRTFSMKGQVYDYDMVLRDFSKVVLAVDIPDYEPVIYLRSKKKNEYLKVVRKKSGELKVESKRTPQMTGFYIWLEDLSPSLGAKVTEYYADYFLCMPGKKK
;
A
#
# COMPACT_ATOMS: atom_id res chain seq x y z
N MET A 1 21.76 22.99 -0.23
CA MET A 1 22.10 21.87 0.68
C MET A 1 21.03 20.83 0.50
N ASP A 2 21.38 19.57 0.23
CA ASP A 2 20.39 18.51 -0.01
C ASP A 2 19.38 18.38 1.15
N THR A 3 18.08 18.34 0.83
CA THR A 3 16.95 18.24 1.78
C THR A 3 17.10 17.04 2.71
N ILE A 4 17.58 15.92 2.19
CA ILE A 4 17.81 14.70 2.97
C ILE A 4 18.91 14.93 4.01
N TYR A 5 20.04 15.51 3.60
CA TYR A 5 21.11 15.87 4.50
C TYR A 5 20.66 16.86 5.57
N TRP A 6 19.89 17.89 5.17
CA TRP A 6 19.40 18.90 6.09
C TRP A 6 18.44 18.30 7.13
N LEU A 7 17.49 17.46 6.71
CA LEU A 7 16.56 16.78 7.62
C LEU A 7 17.31 15.86 8.59
N ARG A 8 18.29 15.09 8.10
CA ARG A 8 19.12 14.23 8.95
C ARG A 8 19.90 15.02 10.01
N ALA A 9 20.38 16.22 9.67
CA ALA A 9 21.16 17.06 10.58
C ALA A 9 20.31 17.84 11.60
N ASN A 10 19.05 18.16 11.27
CA ASN A 10 18.21 19.07 12.05
C ASN A 10 17.02 18.40 12.74
N PHE A 11 16.46 17.33 12.17
CA PHE A 11 15.30 16.65 12.77
C PHE A 11 15.60 16.05 14.15
N PRO A 12 16.74 15.36 14.38
CA PRO A 12 17.05 14.83 15.71
C PRO A 12 17.21 15.91 16.80
N LYS A 13 17.48 17.16 16.41
CA LYS A 13 17.59 18.30 17.33
C LYS A 13 16.23 18.86 17.73
N ALA A 14 15.20 18.65 16.90
CA ALA A 14 13.85 19.02 17.21
C ALA A 14 13.25 17.99 18.17
N LYS A 15 13.16 18.33 19.45
CA LYS A 15 12.49 17.48 20.45
C LYS A 15 10.98 17.69 20.31
N PRO A 16 10.16 16.62 20.28
CA PRO A 16 8.71 16.76 20.27
C PRO A 16 8.26 17.38 21.60
N GLU A 17 7.90 18.66 21.57
CA GLU A 17 7.33 19.35 22.72
C GLU A 17 5.93 18.80 23.03
N ARG A 18 5.50 18.97 24.29
CA ARG A 18 4.16 18.57 24.73
C ARG A 18 3.04 19.21 23.91
N SER A 19 3.25 20.43 23.43
CA SER A 19 2.35 21.18 22.54
C SER A 19 2.15 20.45 21.21
N VAL A 20 3.24 20.09 20.53
CA VAL A 20 3.23 19.36 19.25
C VAL A 20 2.63 17.97 19.42
N ALA A 21 3.04 17.24 20.46
CA ALA A 21 2.50 15.93 20.82
C ALA A 21 0.98 15.95 21.08
N ARG A 22 0.46 17.03 21.67
CA ARG A 22 -0.98 17.23 21.84
C ARG A 22 -1.66 17.65 20.54
N SER A 23 -1.05 18.53 19.75
CA SER A 23 -1.61 18.98 18.46
C SER A 23 -1.84 17.81 17.52
N SER A 24 -0.86 16.89 17.42
CA SER A 24 -0.92 15.76 16.51
C SER A 24 -2.11 14.81 16.76
N ILE A 25 -2.71 14.82 17.96
CA ILE A 25 -3.94 14.07 18.27
C ILE A 25 -5.10 14.47 17.34
N ARG A 26 -5.11 15.69 16.78
CA ARG A 26 -6.17 16.16 15.87
C ARG A 26 -6.30 15.29 14.61
N HIS A 27 -5.19 14.68 14.15
CA HIS A 27 -5.15 13.80 12.98
C HIS A 27 -5.74 12.41 13.24
N LEU A 28 -6.10 12.07 14.48
CA LEU A 28 -6.80 10.83 14.79
C LEU A 28 -8.32 10.98 14.64
N LYS A 29 -8.99 9.89 14.22
CA LYS A 29 -10.46 9.78 14.33
C LYS A 29 -10.89 9.69 15.78
N LYS A 30 -12.17 9.97 16.06
CA LYS A 30 -12.74 9.95 17.42
C LYS A 30 -12.47 8.64 18.16
N ILE A 31 -12.62 7.51 17.49
CA ILE A 31 -12.38 6.17 18.06
C ILE A 31 -10.88 5.97 18.36
N GLU A 32 -10.01 6.33 17.42
CA GLU A 32 -8.56 6.19 17.54
C GLU A 32 -7.99 7.03 18.71
N LYS A 33 -8.57 8.23 18.96
CA LYS A 33 -8.22 9.04 20.14
C LYS A 33 -8.46 8.29 21.45
N GLY A 34 -9.57 7.57 21.55
CA GLY A 34 -9.84 6.72 22.72
C GLY A 34 -8.90 5.53 22.79
N GLN A 35 -8.63 4.90 21.64
CA GLN A 35 -7.77 3.73 21.55
C GLN A 35 -6.31 4.01 21.91
N LEU A 36 -5.83 5.24 21.72
CA LEU A 36 -4.47 5.65 22.08
C LEU A 36 -4.11 5.34 23.54
N PHE A 37 -5.10 5.29 24.44
CA PHE A 37 -4.94 4.94 25.86
C PHE A 37 -5.73 3.68 26.25
N SER A 38 -6.03 2.82 25.28
CA SER A 38 -6.74 1.56 25.51
C SER A 38 -5.93 0.60 26.38
N LYS A 39 -6.64 -0.20 27.19
CA LYS A 39 -6.06 -1.35 27.89
C LYS A 39 -5.81 -2.53 26.94
N ASP A 40 -6.50 -2.58 25.81
CA ASP A 40 -6.21 -3.53 24.73
C ASP A 40 -4.94 -3.08 24.02
N LEU A 41 -3.85 -3.81 24.24
CA LEU A 41 -2.53 -3.51 23.67
C LEU A 41 -2.54 -3.46 22.15
N SER A 42 -3.35 -4.28 21.48
CA SER A 42 -3.42 -4.31 20.02
C SER A 42 -4.03 -3.01 19.49
N GLN A 43 -5.17 -2.61 20.05
CA GLN A 43 -5.81 -1.34 19.71
C GLN A 43 -4.94 -0.14 20.06
N MET A 44 -4.27 -0.18 21.22
CA MET A 44 -3.36 0.86 21.67
C MET A 44 -2.19 1.04 20.70
N ARG A 45 -1.49 -0.05 20.35
CA ARG A 45 -0.34 0.00 19.42
C ARG A 45 -0.74 0.50 18.04
N ALA A 46 -1.90 0.08 17.53
CA ALA A 46 -2.40 0.58 16.25
C ALA A 46 -2.69 2.09 16.28
N ALA A 47 -3.32 2.60 17.34
CA ALA A 47 -3.57 4.03 17.50
C ALA A 47 -2.28 4.83 17.76
N GLU A 48 -1.32 4.24 18.46
CA GLU A 48 -0.01 4.82 18.77
C GLU A 48 0.85 4.99 17.53
N GLY A 49 0.89 4.00 16.62
CA GLY A 49 1.57 4.12 15.33
C GLY A 49 1.03 5.29 14.51
N ARG A 50 -0.30 5.39 14.38
CA ARG A 50 -0.98 6.49 13.67
C ARG A 50 -0.74 7.86 14.30
N TRP A 51 -0.73 7.91 15.63
CA TRP A 51 -0.42 9.13 16.35
C TRP A 51 1.03 9.55 16.12
N TYR A 52 1.95 8.59 16.10
CA TYR A 52 3.36 8.84 15.82
C TYR A 52 3.59 9.32 14.39
N GLU A 53 2.91 8.74 13.39
CA GLU A 53 2.92 9.29 12.03
C GLU A 53 2.49 10.77 12.01
N SER A 54 1.39 11.08 12.70
CA SER A 54 0.86 12.43 12.80
C SER A 54 1.81 13.38 13.54
N LEU A 55 2.53 12.88 14.54
CA LEU A 55 3.54 13.63 15.27
C LEU A 55 4.72 13.99 14.36
N ILE A 56 5.25 13.02 13.61
CA ILE A 56 6.37 13.27 12.68
C ILE A 56 5.93 14.26 11.61
N TYR A 57 4.71 14.15 11.07
CA TYR A 57 4.16 15.12 10.13
C TYR A 57 4.15 16.56 10.70
N GLU A 58 3.64 16.76 11.92
CA GLU A 58 3.64 18.08 12.59
C GLU A 58 5.07 18.59 12.83
N MET A 59 6.00 17.71 13.22
CA MET A 59 7.41 18.07 13.39
C MET A 59 8.05 18.47 12.06
N VAL A 60 7.76 17.77 10.96
CA VAL A 60 8.26 18.12 9.63
C VAL A 60 7.72 19.48 9.18
N LEU A 61 6.44 19.77 9.43
CA LEU A 61 5.87 21.10 9.18
C LEU A 61 6.62 22.19 9.96
N ASP A 62 6.75 22.04 11.28
CA ASP A 62 7.41 23.05 12.12
C ASP A 62 8.86 23.31 11.72
N ILE A 63 9.58 22.25 11.38
CA ILE A 63 10.98 22.33 10.96
C ILE A 63 11.11 22.94 9.55
N SER A 64 10.16 22.67 8.64
CA SER A 64 10.17 23.23 7.28
C SER A 64 10.13 24.75 7.25
N ARG A 65 9.62 25.40 8.30
CA ARG A 65 9.64 26.87 8.46
C ARG A 65 11.04 27.46 8.57
N LYS A 66 12.03 26.64 8.94
CA LYS A 66 13.40 27.08 9.28
C LYS A 66 14.39 26.88 8.13
N THR A 67 13.92 26.46 6.95
CA THR A 67 14.77 26.18 5.79
C THR A 67 13.98 26.31 4.51
N ASP A 68 14.63 26.70 3.42
CA ASP A 68 14.01 26.67 2.08
C ASP A 68 14.25 25.35 1.34
N THR A 69 15.12 24.47 1.85
CA THR A 69 15.36 23.14 1.29
C THR A 69 14.12 22.24 1.29
N ILE A 70 13.16 22.51 2.18
CA ILE A 70 11.81 21.96 2.12
C ILE A 70 10.93 23.10 1.61
N LYS A 71 10.61 23.04 0.32
CA LYS A 71 9.75 24.02 -0.33
C LYS A 71 8.31 23.86 0.18
N TYR A 72 7.80 22.63 0.13
CA TYR A 72 6.46 22.30 0.59
C TYR A 72 6.36 20.95 1.31
N VAL A 73 5.34 20.84 2.15
CA VAL A 73 4.89 19.62 2.82
C VAL A 73 3.46 19.34 2.36
N VAL A 74 3.18 18.13 1.92
CA VAL A 74 1.83 17.77 1.48
C VAL A 74 0.94 17.57 2.69
N LYS A 75 -0.25 18.19 2.69
CA LYS A 75 -1.23 18.07 3.77
C LYS A 75 -1.55 16.59 4.04
N LYS A 76 -1.67 16.21 5.31
CA LYS A 76 -2.11 14.86 5.76
C LYS A 76 -3.12 14.95 6.90
N GLY A 77 -3.90 13.90 7.06
CA GLY A 77 -4.74 13.69 8.22
C GLY A 77 -5.84 14.74 8.33
N ALA A 78 -5.82 15.53 9.40
CA ALA A 78 -6.80 16.60 9.63
C ALA A 78 -6.61 17.81 8.69
N ASP A 79 -5.45 17.93 8.04
CA ASP A 79 -5.18 19.03 7.09
C ASP A 79 -5.63 18.72 5.67
N ALA A 80 -5.88 17.44 5.34
CA ALA A 80 -6.42 17.06 4.05
C ALA A 80 -7.88 17.54 3.89
N PRO A 81 -8.33 17.86 2.66
CA PRO A 81 -9.72 18.20 2.37
C PRO A 81 -10.72 17.19 2.92
N PHE A 82 -11.86 17.69 3.42
CA PHE A 82 -12.96 16.88 3.91
C PHE A 82 -14.31 17.42 3.41
N PRO A 83 -15.21 16.58 2.88
CA PRO A 83 -15.07 15.13 2.71
C PRO A 83 -14.02 14.77 1.65
N PRO A 84 -13.38 13.58 1.74
CA PRO A 84 -12.51 13.08 0.69
C PRO A 84 -13.34 12.81 -0.58
N GLU A 85 -12.67 12.78 -1.73
CA GLU A 85 -13.29 12.33 -2.97
C GLU A 85 -13.76 10.87 -2.88
N ASN A 86 -14.94 10.59 -3.42
CA ASN A 86 -15.44 9.23 -3.54
C ASN A 86 -14.54 8.41 -4.45
N VAL A 87 -14.33 7.14 -4.09
CA VAL A 87 -13.58 6.21 -4.94
C VAL A 87 -14.48 5.74 -6.08
N VAL A 88 -14.03 5.89 -7.32
CA VAL A 88 -14.73 5.39 -8.52
C VAL A 88 -13.75 4.74 -9.49
N MET A 89 -14.27 3.87 -10.36
CA MET A 89 -13.51 3.28 -11.47
C MET A 89 -12.92 4.37 -12.37
N GLY A 90 -11.75 4.11 -12.96
CA GLY A 90 -11.07 5.07 -13.82
C GLY A 90 -10.30 6.18 -13.10
N GLN A 91 -10.38 6.30 -11.77
CA GLN A 91 -9.55 7.26 -11.02
C GLN A 91 -8.07 6.88 -11.06
N ASN A 92 -7.23 7.80 -11.54
CA ASN A 92 -5.79 7.65 -11.63
C ASN A 92 -5.11 8.92 -11.11
N GLY A 93 -4.05 8.77 -10.31
CA GLY A 93 -3.31 9.91 -9.75
C GLY A 93 -3.29 9.92 -8.24
N LEU A 94 -3.10 11.11 -7.65
CA LEU A 94 -2.97 11.30 -6.21
C LEU A 94 -4.32 11.65 -5.59
N TYR A 95 -4.63 11.02 -4.48
CA TYR A 95 -5.88 11.21 -3.75
C TYR A 95 -5.66 11.13 -2.25
N TYR A 96 -6.58 11.72 -1.51
CA TYR A 96 -6.68 11.50 -0.08
C TYR A 96 -7.53 10.28 0.26
N SER A 97 -7.07 9.49 1.23
CA SER A 97 -7.90 8.49 1.90
C SER A 97 -8.97 9.16 2.76
N ASN A 98 -9.93 8.39 3.26
CA ASN A 98 -10.92 8.92 4.23
C ASN A 98 -10.33 9.33 5.59
N ARG A 99 -9.06 9.01 5.83
CA ARG A 99 -8.27 9.41 6.99
C ARG A 99 -7.34 10.56 6.66
N GLY A 100 -7.32 11.05 5.41
CA GLY A 100 -6.40 12.07 4.94
C GLY A 100 -5.00 11.53 4.68
N ASP A 101 -4.83 10.23 4.48
CA ASP A 101 -3.56 9.65 4.04
C ASP A 101 -3.36 9.92 2.55
N ILE A 102 -2.10 9.98 2.12
CA ILE A 102 -1.73 10.30 0.74
C ILE A 102 -1.64 9.00 -0.06
N ASN A 103 -2.52 8.82 -1.04
CA ASN A 103 -2.58 7.60 -1.83
C ASN A 103 -2.36 7.91 -3.31
N VAL A 104 -1.64 7.03 -4.00
CA VAL A 104 -1.72 6.97 -5.46
C VAL A 104 -2.76 5.91 -5.82
N ARG A 105 -3.73 6.30 -6.63
CA ARG A 105 -4.75 5.40 -7.18
C ARG A 105 -4.47 5.06 -8.64
N GLY A 106 -4.80 3.83 -9.00
CA GLY A 106 -4.86 3.36 -10.37
C GLY A 106 -6.19 2.64 -10.59
N ASN A 107 -6.99 3.13 -11.53
CA ASN A 107 -8.35 2.63 -11.80
C ASN A 107 -9.23 2.54 -10.52
N GLY A 108 -9.13 3.53 -9.63
CA GLY A 108 -9.84 3.58 -8.36
C GLY A 108 -9.21 2.76 -7.22
N GLN A 109 -8.28 1.86 -7.50
CA GLN A 109 -7.56 1.10 -6.46
C GLN A 109 -6.40 1.91 -5.88
N ASP A 110 -6.26 1.94 -4.56
CA ASP A 110 -5.03 2.43 -3.90
C ASP A 110 -3.86 1.47 -4.22
N ILE A 111 -2.85 1.96 -4.94
CA ILE A 111 -1.67 1.18 -5.38
C ILE A 111 -0.41 1.52 -4.56
N ALA A 112 -0.38 2.69 -3.93
CA ALA A 112 0.60 3.10 -2.92
C ALA A 112 -0.06 4.05 -1.92
N GLU A 113 0.43 4.02 -0.70
CA GLU A 113 0.16 5.01 0.35
C GLU A 113 1.49 5.58 0.83
N PHE A 114 1.52 6.85 1.20
CA PHE A 114 2.72 7.54 1.67
C PHE A 114 2.43 8.19 3.03
N ASP A 115 3.32 7.96 4.00
CA ASP A 115 3.15 8.57 5.33
C ASP A 115 3.40 10.07 5.29
N ILE A 116 4.42 10.52 4.56
CA ILE A 116 4.71 11.93 4.32
C ILE A 116 5.19 12.11 2.88
N MET A 117 4.77 13.20 2.25
CA MET A 117 5.30 13.64 0.96
C MET A 117 5.74 15.11 1.06
N LEU A 118 6.87 15.43 0.43
CA LEU A 118 7.53 16.74 0.47
C LEU A 118 7.93 17.16 -0.95
N ILE A 119 8.02 18.46 -1.18
CA ILE A 119 8.65 19.04 -2.37
C ILE A 119 9.90 19.78 -1.89
N ASP A 120 11.05 19.47 -2.49
CA ASP A 120 12.31 20.17 -2.18
C ASP A 120 12.48 21.48 -2.96
N ASP A 121 13.59 22.18 -2.71
CA ASP A 121 13.96 23.42 -3.39
C ASP A 121 14.30 23.24 -4.88
N GLN A 122 14.38 22.00 -5.36
CA GLN A 122 14.60 21.63 -6.76
C GLN A 122 13.33 21.12 -7.45
N ASP A 123 12.16 21.30 -6.82
CA ASP A 123 10.87 20.80 -7.32
C ASP A 123 10.84 19.27 -7.52
N ARG A 124 11.63 18.54 -6.73
CA ARG A 124 11.59 17.07 -6.65
C ARG A 124 10.63 16.65 -5.56
N VAL A 125 9.84 15.62 -5.88
CA VAL A 125 9.01 14.90 -4.92
C VAL A 125 9.90 13.98 -4.10
N CYS A 126 9.80 14.14 -2.78
CA CYS A 126 10.43 13.30 -1.77
C CYS A 126 9.32 12.65 -0.94
N PHE A 127 9.56 11.45 -0.41
CA PHE A 127 8.61 10.83 0.50
C PHE A 127 9.29 10.26 1.74
N ALA A 128 8.50 10.04 2.78
CA ALA A 128 8.94 9.35 3.98
C ALA A 128 7.98 8.24 4.39
N GLU A 129 8.56 7.24 5.03
CA GLU A 129 7.86 6.14 5.71
C GLU A 129 8.20 6.19 7.19
N ILE A 130 7.31 5.66 8.03
CA ILE A 130 7.41 5.75 9.47
C ILE A 130 7.22 4.36 10.07
N VAL A 131 8.22 3.91 10.81
CA VAL A 131 8.19 2.60 11.49
C VAL A 131 8.23 2.76 13.00
N THR A 132 7.38 2.01 13.68
CA THR A 132 7.35 1.93 15.15
C THR A 132 7.77 0.57 15.68
N SER A 133 7.95 -0.43 14.80
CA SER A 133 8.40 -1.77 15.16
C SER A 133 9.45 -2.31 14.19
N ALA A 134 10.39 -3.11 14.71
CA ALA A 134 11.37 -3.81 13.89
C ALA A 134 10.75 -4.93 13.04
N SER A 135 9.54 -5.39 13.36
CA SER A 135 8.81 -6.38 12.55
C SER A 135 8.47 -5.86 11.16
N ASP A 136 8.37 -4.55 11.00
CA ASP A 136 7.83 -3.90 9.81
C ASP A 136 8.87 -3.84 8.67
N LEU A 137 10.11 -4.24 8.95
CA LEU A 137 11.22 -4.14 8.01
C LEU A 137 11.20 -5.18 6.89
N LYS A 138 10.52 -6.31 7.08
CA LYS A 138 10.66 -7.50 6.21
C LYS A 138 10.29 -7.21 4.75
N ASP A 139 9.22 -6.46 4.53
CA ASP A 139 8.67 -6.16 3.20
C ASP A 139 8.95 -4.70 2.77
N MET A 140 9.57 -3.92 3.65
CA MET A 140 9.79 -2.49 3.46
C MET A 140 10.76 -2.17 2.32
N GLU A 141 11.78 -3.01 2.09
CA GLU A 141 12.76 -2.76 1.02
C GLU A 141 12.10 -2.76 -0.36
N GLU A 142 11.24 -3.74 -0.59
CA GLU A 142 10.51 -3.87 -1.84
C GLU A 142 9.46 -2.78 -1.99
N GLU A 143 8.75 -2.47 -0.91
CA GLU A 143 7.76 -1.39 -0.90
C GLU A 143 8.39 -0.02 -1.21
N VAL A 144 9.53 0.31 -0.60
CA VAL A 144 10.26 1.57 -0.84
C VAL A 144 10.74 1.62 -2.29
N ARG A 145 11.30 0.53 -2.84
CA ARG A 145 11.73 0.48 -4.24
C ARG A 145 10.57 0.70 -5.20
N TYR A 146 9.42 0.08 -4.92
CA TYR A 146 8.21 0.29 -5.69
C TYR A 146 7.75 1.75 -5.62
N LYS A 147 7.68 2.34 -4.42
CA LYS A 147 7.28 3.75 -4.21
C LYS A 147 8.21 4.72 -4.94
N LYS A 148 9.53 4.50 -4.87
CA LYS A 148 10.54 5.25 -5.64
C LYS A 148 10.32 5.11 -7.14
N ALA A 149 10.11 3.90 -7.65
CA ALA A 149 9.90 3.68 -9.09
C ALA A 149 8.58 4.32 -9.58
N LEU A 150 7.53 4.25 -8.77
CA LEU A 150 6.23 4.87 -9.05
C LEU A 150 6.34 6.40 -9.10
N LEU A 151 6.87 7.04 -8.06
CA LEU A 151 7.06 8.50 -8.04
C LEU A 151 8.06 8.95 -9.12
N GLY A 152 9.12 8.17 -9.35
CA GLY A 152 10.10 8.42 -10.39
C GLY A 152 9.47 8.45 -11.78
N TYR A 153 8.56 7.51 -12.04
CA TYR A 153 7.75 7.52 -13.26
C TYR A 153 6.81 8.74 -13.31
N LEU A 154 5.97 8.94 -12.29
CA LEU A 154 4.94 9.99 -12.27
C LEU A 154 5.49 11.41 -12.43
N TYR A 155 6.68 11.67 -11.87
CA TYR A 155 7.30 12.99 -11.84
C TYR A 155 8.54 13.11 -12.73
N GLY A 156 8.83 12.08 -13.54
CA GLY A 156 10.01 12.06 -14.41
C GLY A 156 11.32 12.21 -13.63
N GLN A 157 11.37 11.70 -12.41
CA GLN A 157 12.53 11.75 -11.53
C GLN A 157 13.38 10.48 -11.68
N VAL A 158 14.67 10.65 -11.93
CA VAL A 158 15.63 9.53 -11.98
C VAL A 158 15.89 9.00 -10.58
N ILE A 159 16.00 9.90 -9.59
CA ILE A 159 16.19 9.60 -8.18
C ILE A 159 15.03 10.24 -7.41
N VAL A 160 14.39 9.45 -6.54
CA VAL A 160 13.35 9.90 -5.62
C VAL A 160 13.92 9.86 -4.21
N PRO A 161 14.13 11.02 -3.57
CA PRO A 161 14.65 11.07 -2.22
C PRO A 161 13.70 10.40 -1.22
N PHE A 162 14.27 9.67 -0.27
CA PHE A 162 13.53 8.85 0.68
C PHE A 162 14.01 9.03 2.11
N ILE A 163 13.08 9.11 3.05
CA ILE A 163 13.39 9.20 4.48
C ILE A 163 12.65 8.10 5.22
N LEU A 164 13.35 7.36 6.06
CA LEU A 164 12.72 6.49 7.04
C LEU A 164 12.81 7.12 8.42
N PHE A 165 11.67 7.43 9.02
CA PHE A 165 11.59 7.78 10.43
C PHE A 165 11.34 6.52 11.27
N SER A 166 12.08 6.37 12.36
CA SER A 166 11.94 5.20 13.22
C SER A 166 11.90 5.60 14.69
N SER A 167 10.96 5.05 15.47
CA SER A 167 10.99 5.16 16.93
C SER A 167 11.83 4.04 17.58
N VAL A 168 12.35 3.10 16.80
CA VAL A 168 13.20 1.99 17.25
C VAL A 168 14.56 2.02 16.55
N ASP A 169 15.62 1.59 17.22
CA ASP A 169 16.94 1.53 16.56
C ASP A 169 17.01 0.33 15.59
N ILE A 170 16.94 0.65 14.30
CA ILE A 170 17.01 -0.29 13.18
C ILE A 170 18.28 -0.09 12.33
N SER A 171 19.21 0.74 12.81
CA SER A 171 20.45 1.10 12.08
C SER A 171 21.33 -0.11 11.75
N ARG A 172 21.24 -1.17 12.56
CA ARG A 172 22.02 -2.41 12.38
C ARG A 172 21.38 -3.39 11.40
N SER A 173 20.14 -3.17 10.98
CA SER A 173 19.45 -4.04 10.02
C SER A 173 20.15 -4.02 8.66
N SER A 174 20.34 -5.20 8.07
CA SER A 174 20.92 -5.33 6.72
C SER A 174 20.04 -4.66 5.66
N ILE A 175 18.72 -4.73 5.82
CA ILE A 175 17.73 -4.04 4.98
C ILE A 175 17.96 -2.53 5.03
N MET A 176 18.11 -1.98 6.23
CA MET A 176 18.34 -0.53 6.39
C MET A 176 19.67 -0.08 5.81
N ARG A 177 20.74 -0.86 6.01
CA ARG A 177 22.03 -0.57 5.41
C ARG A 177 21.97 -0.56 3.88
N ARG A 178 21.15 -1.42 3.26
CA ARG A 178 20.92 -1.41 1.80
C ARG A 178 20.13 -0.19 1.37
N LEU A 179 19.01 0.11 2.03
CA LEU A 179 18.16 1.26 1.70
C LEU A 179 18.89 2.60 1.82
N VAL A 180 19.70 2.78 2.87
CA VAL A 180 20.51 4.00 3.09
C VAL A 180 21.69 4.11 2.10
N ARG A 181 22.17 3.00 1.54
CA ARG A 181 23.20 3.01 0.49
C ARG A 181 22.65 3.43 -0.87
N GLU A 182 21.35 3.31 -1.11
CA GLU A 182 20.73 3.93 -2.28
C GLU A 182 20.93 5.44 -2.21
N THR A 183 21.27 6.07 -3.35
CA THR A 183 21.53 7.51 -3.41
C THR A 183 20.29 8.28 -2.94
N GLU A 184 20.49 9.24 -2.05
CA GLU A 184 19.45 10.14 -1.48
C GLU A 184 18.40 9.46 -0.56
N SER A 185 18.83 8.46 0.21
CA SER A 185 18.05 7.92 1.34
C SER A 185 18.62 8.32 2.70
N ALA A 186 17.77 8.59 3.71
CA ALA A 186 18.20 8.75 5.10
C ALA A 186 17.36 7.94 6.09
N LEU A 187 18.01 7.51 7.18
CA LEU A 187 17.37 6.99 8.38
C LEU A 187 17.45 8.06 9.48
N ILE A 188 16.31 8.41 10.06
CA ILE A 188 16.18 9.31 11.20
C ILE A 188 15.55 8.53 12.36
N ILE A 189 16.35 8.28 13.39
CA ILE A 189 15.89 7.62 14.61
C ILE A 189 15.47 8.71 15.60
N THR A 190 14.23 8.60 16.10
CA THR A 190 13.72 9.46 17.16
C THR A 190 13.70 8.70 18.49
N ARG A 191 13.17 9.33 19.55
CA ARG A 191 12.95 8.63 20.82
C ARG A 191 11.85 7.58 20.65
N PRO A 192 11.85 6.52 21.48
CA PRO A 192 10.76 5.55 21.51
C PRO A 192 9.38 6.23 21.60
N VAL A 193 8.41 5.71 20.85
CA VAL A 193 7.08 6.32 20.77
C VAL A 193 6.40 6.31 22.13
N GLU A 194 6.64 5.27 22.93
CA GLU A 194 6.16 5.10 24.30
C GLU A 194 6.71 6.20 25.22
N GLU A 195 7.98 6.58 25.06
CA GLU A 195 8.58 7.69 25.81
C GLU A 195 7.95 9.02 25.41
N ILE A 196 7.78 9.28 24.11
CA ILE A 196 7.17 10.52 23.63
C ILE A 196 5.71 10.61 24.11
N LYS A 197 4.99 9.48 24.12
CA LYS A 197 3.61 9.40 24.59
C LYS A 197 3.44 9.80 26.05
N THR A 198 4.47 9.67 26.90
CA THR A 198 4.41 10.15 28.30
C THR A 198 4.11 11.66 28.42
N GLN A 199 4.35 12.44 27.36
CA GLN A 199 4.03 13.86 27.29
C GLN A 199 2.51 14.13 27.23
N ILE A 200 1.72 13.13 26.83
CA ILE A 200 0.26 13.21 26.74
C ILE A 200 -0.42 12.24 27.71
N ARG A 201 -1.65 12.54 28.09
CA ARG A 201 -2.46 11.75 29.04
C ARG A 201 -3.84 11.51 28.44
N PRO A 202 -4.68 10.63 29.00
CA PRO A 202 -6.06 10.48 28.52
C PRO A 202 -6.85 11.80 28.48
N ALA A 203 -6.61 12.72 29.42
CA ALA A 203 -7.19 14.06 29.40
C ALA A 203 -6.76 14.90 28.19
N SER A 204 -5.63 14.57 27.54
CA SER A 204 -5.11 15.28 26.38
C SER A 204 -6.03 15.22 25.16
N ILE A 205 -6.89 14.20 25.06
CA ILE A 205 -7.77 14.02 23.90
C ILE A 205 -9.01 14.94 23.95
N ARG A 206 -9.35 15.44 25.15
CA ARG A 206 -10.54 16.27 25.35
C ARG A 206 -10.39 17.60 24.63
N GLY A 207 -11.42 17.99 23.89
CA GLY A 207 -11.47 19.28 23.20
C GLY A 207 -10.50 19.40 22.03
N VAL A 208 -9.97 18.30 21.49
CA VAL A 208 -9.14 18.32 20.28
C VAL A 208 -10.02 18.00 19.07
N PRO A 209 -10.55 19.01 18.35
CA PRO A 209 -11.32 18.75 17.14
C PRO A 209 -10.39 18.29 16.01
N ARG A 210 -10.94 17.55 15.05
CA ARG A 210 -10.23 17.29 13.79
C ARG A 210 -10.47 18.50 12.89
N LYS A 211 -9.50 19.41 12.85
CA LYS A 211 -9.56 20.63 12.01
C LYS A 211 -8.22 20.86 11.32
N PRO A 212 -8.25 21.39 10.08
CA PRO A 212 -7.05 21.80 9.39
C PRO A 212 -6.41 23.00 10.10
N ILE A 213 -5.09 23.09 10.02
CA ILE A 213 -4.31 24.25 10.46
C ILE A 213 -3.71 24.93 9.23
N SER A 214 -3.71 26.26 9.22
CA SER A 214 -3.01 27.02 8.19
C SER A 214 -1.50 26.95 8.42
N HIS A 215 -0.75 26.50 7.42
CA HIS A 215 0.70 26.45 7.45
C HIS A 215 1.25 26.94 6.10
N PRO A 216 2.20 27.89 6.07
CA PRO A 216 2.63 28.54 4.82
C PRO A 216 3.29 27.59 3.82
N LYS A 217 3.81 26.45 4.29
CA LYS A 217 4.41 25.41 3.45
C LYS A 217 3.52 24.19 3.23
N ALA A 218 2.30 24.16 3.78
CA ALA A 218 1.40 23.02 3.61
C ALA A 218 0.57 23.19 2.33
N ILE A 219 0.73 22.28 1.37
CA ILE A 219 0.03 22.31 0.07
C ILE A 219 -0.90 21.11 -0.09
N ASP A 220 -1.92 21.26 -0.93
CA ASP A 220 -2.79 20.17 -1.36
C ASP A 220 -2.12 19.27 -2.41
N LEU A 221 -2.58 18.03 -2.54
CA LEU A 221 -2.16 17.13 -3.62
C LEU A 221 -2.44 17.69 -5.01
N ALA A 222 -3.54 18.44 -5.18
CA ALA A 222 -3.89 19.06 -6.45
C ALA A 222 -2.87 20.11 -6.93
N GLU A 223 -2.05 20.64 -6.02
CA GLU A 223 -1.00 21.62 -6.31
C GLU A 223 0.30 20.96 -6.82
N ILE A 224 0.34 19.63 -6.91
CA ILE A 224 1.51 18.86 -7.32
C ILE A 224 1.19 18.17 -8.65
N PRO A 225 1.40 18.84 -9.79
CA PRO A 225 1.01 18.30 -11.08
C PRO A 225 1.84 17.07 -11.44
N VAL A 226 1.16 15.97 -11.71
CA VAL A 226 1.79 14.74 -12.22
C VAL A 226 2.34 15.03 -13.63
N LYS A 227 3.66 14.87 -13.82
CA LYS A 227 4.32 15.13 -15.11
C LYS A 227 4.02 14.06 -16.15
N ARG A 228 3.76 12.82 -15.72
CA ARG A 228 3.39 11.70 -16.57
C ARG A 228 2.05 11.10 -16.12
N PRO A 229 0.92 11.69 -16.55
CA PRO A 229 -0.39 11.07 -16.35
C PRO A 229 -0.40 9.66 -16.92
N PHE A 230 -1.18 8.77 -16.32
CA PHE A 230 -1.26 7.38 -16.72
C PHE A 230 -2.68 6.87 -16.66
N ASP A 231 -3.00 5.99 -17.60
CA ASP A 231 -4.19 5.16 -17.54
C ASP A 231 -3.78 3.79 -16.96
N TYR A 232 -4.07 3.59 -15.67
CA TYR A 232 -3.73 2.33 -15.01
C TYR A 232 -4.39 1.14 -15.69
N LYS A 233 -5.64 1.27 -16.15
CA LYS A 233 -6.38 0.16 -16.75
C LYS A 233 -5.71 -0.29 -18.04
N VAL A 234 -5.33 0.66 -18.90
CA VAL A 234 -4.61 0.34 -20.15
C VAL A 234 -3.26 -0.33 -19.86
N LEU A 235 -2.48 0.19 -18.91
CA LEU A 235 -1.19 -0.38 -18.54
C LEU A 235 -1.34 -1.78 -17.93
N HIS A 236 -2.35 -1.97 -17.09
CA HIS A 236 -2.69 -3.25 -16.47
C HIS A 236 -3.15 -4.26 -17.52
N ASP A 237 -4.07 -3.89 -18.42
CA ASP A 237 -4.58 -4.77 -19.48
C ASP A 237 -3.45 -5.20 -20.41
N ARG A 238 -2.53 -4.31 -20.79
CA ARG A 238 -1.33 -4.68 -21.56
C ARG A 238 -0.48 -5.72 -20.84
N LYS A 239 -0.27 -5.56 -19.53
CA LYS A 239 0.51 -6.51 -18.72
C LYS A 239 -0.22 -7.85 -18.59
N ARG A 240 -1.55 -7.82 -18.42
CA ARG A 240 -2.41 -9.01 -18.43
C ARG A 240 -2.31 -9.76 -19.75
N ASP A 241 -2.50 -9.07 -20.87
CA ASP A 241 -2.55 -9.69 -22.20
C ASP A 241 -1.18 -10.27 -22.58
N ARG A 242 -0.09 -9.57 -22.24
CA ARG A 242 1.27 -10.10 -22.34
C ARG A 242 1.44 -11.38 -21.52
N LEU A 243 1.02 -11.37 -20.26
CA LEU A 243 1.15 -12.53 -19.35
C LEU A 243 0.36 -13.74 -19.88
N ILE A 244 -0.89 -13.53 -20.32
CA ILE A 244 -1.71 -14.58 -20.93
C ILE A 244 -1.05 -15.09 -22.22
N GLY A 245 -0.57 -14.20 -23.09
CA GLY A 245 0.10 -14.57 -24.33
C GLY A 245 1.34 -15.44 -24.10
N LEU A 246 2.18 -15.09 -23.12
CA LEU A 246 3.37 -15.87 -22.76
C LEU A 246 3.01 -17.24 -22.19
N MET A 247 1.97 -17.33 -21.35
CA MET A 247 1.46 -18.62 -20.85
C MET A 247 0.92 -19.49 -21.99
N MET A 248 0.16 -18.91 -22.92
CA MET A 248 -0.39 -19.63 -24.08
C MET A 248 0.70 -20.08 -25.07
N ALA A 249 1.81 -19.35 -25.14
CA ALA A 249 2.99 -19.73 -25.92
C ALA A 249 3.95 -20.64 -25.15
N GLU A 250 3.55 -21.12 -23.97
CA GLU A 250 4.29 -22.06 -23.12
C GLU A 250 5.72 -21.59 -22.75
N LYS A 251 5.90 -20.27 -22.65
CA LYS A 251 7.21 -19.69 -22.32
C LYS A 251 7.63 -20.06 -20.89
N PRO A 252 8.90 -20.34 -20.63
CA PRO A 252 9.34 -20.68 -19.27
C PRO A 252 9.09 -19.53 -18.29
N MET A 253 8.94 -19.85 -17.00
CA MET A 253 8.69 -18.85 -15.95
C MET A 253 9.76 -17.75 -15.94
N SER A 254 11.02 -18.09 -16.25
CA SER A 254 12.11 -17.12 -16.37
C SER A 254 11.87 -16.05 -17.43
N GLU A 255 11.12 -16.34 -18.50
CA GLU A 255 10.74 -15.38 -19.53
C GLU A 255 9.50 -14.56 -19.13
N ILE A 256 8.54 -15.19 -18.44
CA ILE A 256 7.37 -14.52 -17.87
C ILE A 256 7.79 -13.44 -16.85
N MET A 257 8.76 -13.78 -16.00
CA MET A 257 9.28 -12.90 -14.94
C MET A 257 10.26 -11.83 -15.45
N LYS A 258 10.61 -11.83 -16.75
CA LYS A 258 11.46 -10.77 -17.30
C LYS A 258 10.75 -9.43 -17.16
N LYS A 259 11.52 -8.44 -16.67
CA LYS A 259 11.09 -7.05 -16.62
C LYS A 259 10.66 -6.59 -18.01
N ASP A 260 9.48 -6.00 -18.09
CA ASP A 260 8.93 -5.41 -19.31
C ASP A 260 9.09 -3.88 -19.30
N GLU A 261 8.78 -3.27 -20.44
CA GLU A 261 8.78 -1.82 -20.63
C GLU A 261 7.54 -1.14 -20.03
N ILE A 262 6.59 -1.93 -19.51
CA ILE A 262 5.37 -1.38 -18.91
C ILE A 262 5.76 -0.71 -17.59
N PRO A 263 5.38 0.56 -17.37
CA PRO A 263 5.67 1.28 -16.14
C PRO A 263 5.32 0.45 -14.89
N PRO A 264 6.14 0.53 -13.82
CA PRO A 264 5.99 -0.27 -12.61
C PRO A 264 4.88 0.29 -11.70
N VAL A 265 3.71 0.55 -12.25
CA VAL A 265 2.55 1.11 -11.54
C VAL A 265 1.69 0.05 -10.88
N SER A 266 1.79 -1.21 -11.31
CA SER A 266 0.97 -2.30 -10.79
C SER A 266 1.78 -3.21 -9.85
N LYS A 267 1.14 -3.60 -8.74
CA LYS A 267 1.56 -4.69 -7.85
C LYS A 267 0.78 -5.99 -8.10
N LYS A 268 -0.22 -5.95 -8.97
CA LYS A 268 -1.17 -7.05 -9.17
C LYS A 268 -1.76 -7.04 -10.57
N VAL A 269 -1.72 -8.20 -11.22
CA VAL A 269 -2.35 -8.42 -12.52
C VAL A 269 -3.61 -9.24 -12.31
N ILE A 270 -4.78 -8.69 -12.66
CA ILE A 270 -6.04 -9.43 -12.66
C ILE A 270 -6.16 -10.07 -14.03
N LEU A 271 -6.13 -11.40 -14.08
CA LEU A 271 -6.23 -12.15 -15.32
C LEU A 271 -7.65 -12.16 -15.86
N GLY A 272 -8.64 -12.24 -14.98
CA GLY A 272 -10.04 -12.20 -15.35
C GLY A 272 -10.92 -13.11 -14.51
N ALA A 273 -12.23 -12.95 -14.70
CA ALA A 273 -13.22 -13.83 -14.09
C ALA A 273 -13.38 -15.11 -14.91
N LEU A 274 -13.60 -16.23 -14.24
CA LEU A 274 -13.72 -17.54 -14.89
C LEU A 274 -15.13 -17.79 -15.41
N TYR A 275 -15.21 -18.40 -16.61
CA TYR A 275 -16.40 -19.15 -17.02
C TYR A 275 -16.53 -20.42 -16.17
N PRO A 276 -17.71 -21.07 -16.11
CA PRO A 276 -17.88 -22.36 -15.42
C PRO A 276 -16.87 -23.43 -15.88
N SER A 277 -16.51 -23.44 -17.17
CA SER A 277 -15.46 -24.32 -17.71
C SER A 277 -14.07 -24.02 -17.14
N GLY A 278 -13.74 -22.75 -16.90
CA GLY A 278 -12.54 -22.32 -16.19
C GLY A 278 -12.53 -22.76 -14.74
N ILE A 279 -13.67 -22.62 -14.03
CA ILE A 279 -13.78 -23.10 -12.64
C ILE A 279 -13.55 -24.62 -12.57
N LYS A 280 -14.11 -25.39 -13.52
CA LYS A 280 -13.89 -26.83 -13.62
C LYS A 280 -12.42 -27.18 -13.82
N ALA A 281 -11.72 -26.44 -14.69
CA ALA A 281 -10.29 -26.61 -14.93
C ALA A 281 -9.45 -26.26 -13.69
N LEU A 282 -9.74 -25.15 -13.02
CA LEU A 282 -9.04 -24.71 -11.81
C LEU A 282 -9.11 -25.79 -10.72
N MET A 283 -10.30 -26.35 -10.52
CA MET A 283 -10.60 -27.32 -9.48
C MET A 283 -10.26 -28.77 -9.87
N ARG A 284 -9.71 -29.01 -11.07
CA ARG A 284 -9.26 -30.35 -11.48
C ARG A 284 -8.16 -30.80 -10.53
N ASP A 285 -8.44 -31.86 -9.77
CA ASP A 285 -7.56 -32.45 -8.74
C ASP A 285 -7.12 -31.47 -7.64
N ARG A 286 -7.88 -30.38 -7.44
CA ARG A 286 -7.58 -29.33 -6.47
C ARG A 286 -8.82 -29.02 -5.64
N THR A 287 -8.57 -28.71 -4.37
CA THR A 287 -9.57 -28.19 -3.45
C THR A 287 -8.99 -26.99 -2.71
N PHE A 288 -9.83 -26.20 -2.07
CA PHE A 288 -9.38 -25.20 -1.11
C PHE A 288 -10.03 -25.40 0.25
N SER A 289 -9.32 -25.03 1.31
CA SER A 289 -9.81 -25.14 2.67
C SER A 289 -10.23 -23.78 3.22
N MET A 290 -11.41 -23.75 3.83
CA MET A 290 -11.93 -22.60 4.56
C MET A 290 -12.67 -23.05 5.81
N LYS A 291 -12.21 -22.59 6.99
CA LYS A 291 -12.86 -22.88 8.29
C LYS A 291 -13.11 -24.37 8.54
N GLY A 292 -12.15 -25.23 8.18
CA GLY A 292 -12.26 -26.68 8.32
C GLY A 292 -13.11 -27.37 7.26
N GLN A 293 -13.75 -26.62 6.36
CA GLN A 293 -14.49 -27.17 5.22
C GLN A 293 -13.59 -27.16 3.97
N VAL A 294 -13.56 -28.30 3.28
CA VAL A 294 -12.91 -28.45 1.98
C VAL A 294 -13.94 -28.18 0.89
N TYR A 295 -13.60 -27.34 -0.07
CA TYR A 295 -14.47 -26.98 -1.19
C TYR A 295 -13.98 -27.67 -2.46
N ASP A 296 -14.86 -28.44 -3.07
CA ASP A 296 -14.73 -29.00 -4.42
C ASP A 296 -15.42 -28.10 -5.46
N TYR A 297 -15.42 -28.55 -6.73
CA TYR A 297 -16.03 -27.84 -7.85
C TYR A 297 -17.52 -27.52 -7.63
N ASP A 298 -18.32 -28.48 -7.19
CA ASP A 298 -19.78 -28.31 -7.07
C ASP A 298 -20.11 -27.34 -5.93
N MET A 299 -19.37 -27.43 -4.82
CA MET A 299 -19.50 -26.49 -3.73
C MET A 299 -19.11 -25.07 -4.16
N VAL A 300 -18.08 -24.92 -5.00
CA VAL A 300 -17.69 -23.61 -5.53
C VAL A 300 -18.80 -22.97 -6.33
N LEU A 301 -19.36 -23.70 -7.30
CA LEU A 301 -20.45 -23.20 -8.13
C LEU A 301 -21.71 -22.87 -7.32
N ARG A 302 -21.99 -23.66 -6.29
CA ARG A 302 -23.12 -23.42 -5.39
C ARG A 302 -22.92 -22.15 -4.57
N ASP A 303 -21.78 -22.01 -3.90
CA ASP A 303 -21.60 -21.03 -2.82
C ASP A 303 -20.99 -19.68 -3.28
N PHE A 304 -20.39 -19.64 -4.47
CA PHE A 304 -19.75 -18.44 -5.03
C PHE A 304 -20.33 -18.05 -6.39
N SER A 305 -20.55 -16.74 -6.60
CA SER A 305 -21.08 -16.21 -7.87
C SER A 305 -20.01 -15.85 -8.87
N LYS A 306 -18.76 -15.66 -8.43
CA LYS A 306 -17.63 -15.26 -9.28
C LYS A 306 -16.33 -15.83 -8.72
N VAL A 307 -15.47 -16.29 -9.62
CA VAL A 307 -14.07 -16.67 -9.34
C VAL A 307 -13.18 -15.82 -10.24
N VAL A 308 -12.23 -15.10 -9.66
CA VAL A 308 -11.30 -14.23 -10.39
C VAL A 308 -9.88 -14.69 -10.13
N LEU A 309 -9.10 -14.85 -11.20
CA LEU A 309 -7.68 -15.16 -11.13
C LEU A 309 -6.85 -13.89 -11.17
N ALA A 310 -5.83 -13.82 -10.33
CA ALA A 310 -4.87 -12.73 -10.29
C ALA A 310 -3.49 -13.24 -9.89
N VAL A 311 -2.48 -12.40 -10.12
CA VAL A 311 -1.09 -12.67 -9.78
C VAL A 311 -0.48 -11.42 -9.13
N ASP A 312 0.20 -11.60 -8.00
CA ASP A 312 0.93 -10.54 -7.30
C ASP A 312 2.34 -10.44 -7.88
N ILE A 313 2.73 -9.25 -8.31
CA ILE A 313 4.05 -8.98 -8.90
C ILE A 313 4.89 -8.17 -7.91
N PRO A 314 6.22 -8.37 -7.87
CA PRO A 314 7.08 -9.02 -8.86
C PRO A 314 7.27 -10.53 -8.71
N ASP A 315 6.83 -11.15 -7.62
CA ASP A 315 7.12 -12.57 -7.34
C ASP A 315 6.21 -13.57 -8.10
N TYR A 316 5.21 -13.04 -8.80
CA TYR A 316 4.20 -13.81 -9.52
C TYR A 316 3.45 -14.81 -8.62
N GLU A 317 3.12 -14.40 -7.38
CA GLU A 317 2.37 -15.23 -6.46
C GLU A 317 0.89 -15.34 -6.91
N PRO A 318 0.32 -16.55 -7.00
CA PRO A 318 -1.07 -16.74 -7.41
C PRO A 318 -2.05 -16.27 -6.33
N VAL A 319 -3.08 -15.54 -6.77
CA VAL A 319 -4.19 -15.11 -5.93
C VAL A 319 -5.51 -15.42 -6.63
N ILE A 320 -6.44 -16.01 -5.88
CA ILE A 320 -7.79 -16.31 -6.37
C ILE A 320 -8.79 -15.55 -5.50
N TYR A 321 -9.70 -14.82 -6.13
CA TYR A 321 -10.78 -14.13 -5.44
C TYR A 321 -12.12 -14.84 -5.66
N LEU A 322 -12.83 -15.12 -4.58
CA LEU A 322 -14.13 -15.79 -4.61
C LEU A 322 -15.23 -14.85 -4.10
N ARG A 323 -16.20 -14.51 -4.95
CA ARG A 323 -17.36 -13.69 -4.57
C ARG A 323 -18.41 -14.56 -3.89
N SER A 324 -18.65 -14.36 -2.59
CA SER A 324 -19.64 -15.15 -1.85
C SER A 324 -21.07 -14.82 -2.30
N LYS A 325 -21.94 -15.82 -2.49
CA LYS A 325 -23.39 -15.59 -2.67
C LYS A 325 -24.09 -15.23 -1.36
N LYS A 326 -23.60 -15.74 -0.23
CA LYS A 326 -24.23 -15.56 1.09
C LYS A 326 -23.90 -14.20 1.73
N LYS A 327 -22.75 -13.63 1.39
CA LYS A 327 -22.23 -12.39 1.99
C LYS A 327 -21.76 -11.46 0.89
N ASN A 328 -21.92 -10.15 1.10
CA ASN A 328 -21.38 -9.14 0.20
C ASN A 328 -19.87 -8.98 0.46
N GLU A 329 -19.08 -9.98 0.07
CA GLU A 329 -17.62 -10.02 0.26
C GLU A 329 -16.92 -10.85 -0.83
N TYR A 330 -15.65 -10.54 -1.05
CA TYR A 330 -14.68 -11.41 -1.73
C TYR A 330 -13.76 -12.08 -0.71
N LEU A 331 -13.50 -13.37 -0.92
CA LEU A 331 -12.47 -14.11 -0.18
C LEU A 331 -11.19 -14.11 -1.00
N LYS A 332 -10.05 -13.75 -0.39
CA LYS A 332 -8.72 -13.90 -0.98
C LYS A 332 -8.19 -15.28 -0.63
N VAL A 333 -7.97 -16.11 -1.65
CA VAL A 333 -7.34 -17.41 -1.54
C VAL A 333 -5.91 -17.31 -2.07
N VAL A 334 -4.96 -17.83 -1.31
CA VAL A 334 -3.54 -17.87 -1.64
C VAL A 334 -3.03 -19.31 -1.56
N ARG A 335 -1.91 -19.56 -2.22
CA ARG A 335 -1.22 -20.84 -2.17
C ARG A 335 -0.24 -20.87 -1.00
N LYS A 336 -0.33 -21.91 -0.15
CA LYS A 336 0.69 -22.18 0.86
C LYS A 336 1.95 -22.78 0.22
N LYS A 337 3.07 -22.75 0.95
CA LYS A 337 4.30 -23.49 0.61
C LYS A 337 4.07 -25.00 0.40
N SER A 338 3.08 -25.59 1.08
CA SER A 338 2.68 -27.00 0.91
C SER A 338 1.93 -27.27 -0.41
N GLY A 339 1.58 -26.24 -1.18
CA GLY A 339 0.75 -26.33 -2.38
C GLY A 339 -0.75 -26.24 -2.13
N GLU A 340 -1.20 -26.34 -0.87
CA GLU A 340 -2.62 -26.22 -0.51
C GLU A 340 -3.13 -24.77 -0.70
N LEU A 341 -4.35 -24.63 -1.25
CA LEU A 341 -5.05 -23.35 -1.33
C LEU A 341 -5.77 -23.04 -0.01
N LYS A 342 -5.51 -21.86 0.56
CA LYS A 342 -6.12 -21.41 1.82
C LYS A 342 -6.67 -19.99 1.69
N VAL A 343 -7.83 -19.76 2.30
CA VAL A 343 -8.37 -18.40 2.50
C VAL A 343 -7.48 -17.64 3.50
N GLU A 344 -6.90 -16.54 3.04
CA GLU A 344 -6.03 -15.67 3.84
C GLU A 344 -6.80 -14.51 4.45
N SER A 345 -7.66 -13.86 3.67
CA SER A 345 -8.35 -12.63 4.09
C SER A 345 -9.70 -12.45 3.41
N LYS A 346 -10.46 -11.46 3.89
CA LYS A 346 -11.76 -11.07 3.34
C LYS A 346 -11.71 -9.61 2.90
N ARG A 347 -12.33 -9.30 1.76
CA ARG A 347 -12.49 -7.96 1.21
C ARG A 347 -13.97 -7.64 1.13
N THR A 348 -14.40 -6.55 1.74
CA THR A 348 -15.80 -6.10 1.78
C THR A 348 -15.98 -4.81 0.97
N PRO A 349 -17.21 -4.45 0.55
CA PRO A 349 -17.51 -3.27 -0.26
C PRO A 349 -16.96 -1.95 0.28
N GLN A 350 -16.72 -1.85 1.59
CA GLN A 350 -16.12 -0.67 2.23
C GLN A 350 -14.64 -0.47 1.86
N MET A 351 -14.01 -1.44 1.17
CA MET A 351 -12.67 -1.35 0.59
C MET A 351 -12.79 -0.92 -0.88
N THR A 352 -12.95 0.37 -1.08
CA THR A 352 -13.83 0.96 -2.12
C THR A 352 -13.27 1.02 -3.55
N GLY A 353 -12.03 0.66 -3.83
CA GLY A 353 -11.48 0.70 -5.21
C GLY A 353 -11.39 -0.65 -5.90
N PHE A 354 -10.52 -1.50 -5.36
CA PHE A 354 -10.29 -2.85 -5.89
C PHE A 354 -11.55 -3.72 -5.88
N TYR A 355 -12.41 -3.56 -4.88
CA TYR A 355 -13.68 -4.28 -4.81
C TYR A 355 -14.59 -3.93 -6.00
N ILE A 356 -14.70 -2.64 -6.36
CA ILE A 356 -15.52 -2.19 -7.48
C ILE A 356 -15.02 -2.82 -8.78
N TRP A 357 -13.70 -2.86 -8.98
CA TRP A 357 -13.12 -3.50 -10.16
C TRP A 357 -13.47 -5.00 -10.20
N LEU A 358 -13.32 -5.74 -9.10
CA LEU A 358 -13.71 -7.16 -9.09
C LEU A 358 -15.19 -7.37 -9.41
N GLU A 359 -16.08 -6.50 -8.94
CA GLU A 359 -17.51 -6.56 -9.26
C GLU A 359 -17.80 -6.28 -10.74
N ASP A 360 -17.07 -5.35 -11.36
CA ASP A 360 -17.23 -4.95 -12.77
C ASP A 360 -16.80 -6.04 -13.77
N LEU A 361 -15.91 -6.96 -13.36
CA LEU A 361 -15.41 -8.01 -14.24
C LEU A 361 -16.51 -8.98 -14.70
N SER A 362 -16.72 -9.07 -16.00
CA SER A 362 -17.44 -10.17 -16.63
C SER A 362 -16.54 -11.40 -16.82
N PRO A 363 -17.09 -12.63 -16.83
CA PRO A 363 -16.33 -13.82 -17.18
C PRO A 363 -15.60 -13.66 -18.51
N SER A 364 -14.30 -13.94 -18.52
CA SER A 364 -13.42 -13.79 -19.68
C SER A 364 -12.43 -14.94 -19.87
N LEU A 365 -12.25 -15.79 -18.85
CA LEU A 365 -11.27 -16.88 -18.87
C LEU A 365 -11.95 -18.25 -18.98
N GLY A 366 -11.64 -18.97 -20.07
CA GLY A 366 -12.10 -20.34 -20.30
C GLY A 366 -11.17 -21.40 -19.69
N ALA A 367 -11.50 -22.67 -19.94
CA ALA A 367 -10.74 -23.82 -19.42
C ALA A 367 -9.25 -23.77 -19.78
N LYS A 368 -8.91 -23.57 -21.06
CA LYS A 368 -7.52 -23.60 -21.53
C LYS A 368 -6.62 -22.62 -20.78
N VAL A 369 -6.96 -21.33 -20.75
CA VAL A 369 -6.16 -20.32 -20.03
C VAL A 369 -6.03 -20.64 -18.54
N THR A 370 -7.09 -21.20 -17.95
CA THR A 370 -7.10 -21.58 -16.54
C THR A 370 -6.21 -22.78 -16.24
N GLU A 371 -6.12 -23.77 -17.13
CA GLU A 371 -5.19 -24.89 -17.00
C GLU A 371 -3.74 -24.40 -17.00
N TYR A 372 -3.35 -23.57 -17.97
CA TYR A 372 -2.02 -22.98 -17.98
C TYR A 372 -1.74 -22.16 -16.73
N TYR A 373 -2.66 -21.29 -16.29
CA TYR A 373 -2.50 -20.58 -15.02
C TYR A 373 -2.20 -21.54 -13.85
N ALA A 374 -2.95 -22.63 -13.76
CA ALA A 374 -2.76 -23.62 -12.71
C ALA A 374 -1.40 -24.32 -12.82
N ASP A 375 -0.95 -24.64 -14.03
CA ASP A 375 0.35 -25.28 -14.28
C ASP A 375 1.53 -24.36 -13.96
N TYR A 376 1.42 -23.07 -14.28
CA TYR A 376 2.46 -22.08 -14.01
C TYR A 376 2.56 -21.73 -12.54
N PHE A 377 1.44 -21.50 -11.86
CA PHE A 377 1.45 -20.85 -10.54
C PHE A 377 0.99 -21.76 -9.40
N LEU A 378 0.15 -22.75 -9.68
CA LEU A 378 -0.44 -23.61 -8.65
C LEU A 378 0.27 -24.96 -8.51
N CYS A 379 0.85 -25.49 -9.59
CA CYS A 379 1.61 -26.73 -9.58
C CYS A 379 3.02 -26.54 -8.96
N MET A 380 3.52 -27.56 -8.27
CA MET A 380 4.88 -27.57 -7.72
C MET A 380 5.91 -27.74 -8.85
N PRO A 381 7.05 -27.03 -8.84
CA PRO A 381 8.15 -27.35 -9.73
C PRO A 381 8.59 -28.80 -9.45
N GLY A 382 8.42 -29.69 -10.44
CA GLY A 382 8.75 -31.12 -10.33
C GLY A 382 7.65 -32.10 -10.72
N LYS A 383 6.42 -31.65 -11.03
CA LYS A 383 5.38 -32.47 -11.65
C LYS A 383 5.01 -31.95 -13.05
N LYS A 384 5.97 -31.93 -13.97
CA LYS A 384 5.64 -32.14 -15.39
C LYS A 384 5.83 -33.64 -15.62
N LYS A 385 4.74 -34.34 -15.94
CA LYS A 385 4.84 -35.67 -16.57
C LYS A 385 5.02 -35.48 -18.06
#